data_AF-A0A653ZR70-F1
#
_entry.id   AF-A0A653ZR70-F1
#
_cell.length_a   1.000
_cell.length_b   1.000
_cell.length_c   1.000
_cell.angle_alpha   90.00
_cell.angle_beta   90.00
_cell.angle_gamma   90.00
#
_symmetry.space_group_name_H-M   'P 1'
#
loop_
_entity.id
_entity.type
_entity.pdbx_description
1 polymer ?
#
loop_
_entity_poly.entity_id
_entity_poly.type
_entity_poly.pdbx_seq_one_letter_code
_entity_poly.pdbx_strand_id
1 'polypeptide(L)'
;MRVCGEMLILRPSFAALVAAEGEVGPLFALVERAAEGRLSLGELVALFWHCRFDAPEGVTRERLGEAVVAAGLAQVTPVLRVLLQQILAGR
;
A
#
# COMPACT_ATOMS: atom_id res chain seq x y z
N MET A 1 1.68 5.69 -7.52
CA MET A 1 0.32 6.19 -7.82
C MET A 1 0.27 7.70 -7.61
N ARG A 2 -0.67 8.45 -8.22
CA ARG A 2 -0.77 9.90 -7.95
C ARG A 2 -1.60 10.18 -6.69
N VAL A 3 -1.11 11.06 -5.82
CA VAL A 3 -1.82 11.56 -4.62
C VAL A 3 -1.74 13.08 -4.64
N CYS A 4 -2.88 13.77 -4.65
CA CYS A 4 -2.94 15.24 -4.74
C CYS A 4 -2.09 15.87 -5.88
N GLY A 5 -1.95 15.16 -7.01
CA GLY A 5 -1.13 15.61 -8.15
C GLY A 5 0.34 15.19 -8.08
N GLU A 6 0.79 14.69 -6.94
CA GLU A 6 2.18 14.25 -6.72
C GLU A 6 2.35 12.76 -7.00
N MET A 7 3.55 12.36 -7.44
CA MET A 7 3.85 10.97 -7.73
C MET A 7 4.32 10.24 -6.48
N LEU A 8 3.50 9.33 -5.94
CA LEU A 8 3.88 8.48 -4.82
C LEU A 8 4.60 7.22 -5.31
N ILE A 9 5.81 7.01 -4.80
CA ILE A 9 6.62 5.80 -4.99
C ILE A 9 6.39 4.89 -3.78
N LEU A 10 6.22 3.59 -4.04
CA LEU A 10 6.13 2.57 -3.00
C LEU A 10 7.38 1.68 -3.07
N ARG A 11 8.08 1.55 -1.94
CA ARG A 11 9.25 0.70 -1.80
C ARG A 11 9.16 -0.09 -0.49
N PRO A 12 8.99 -1.41 -0.55
CA PRO A 12 9.08 -2.22 0.66
C PRO A 12 10.53 -2.17 1.19
N SER A 13 10.64 -2.02 2.50
CA SER A 13 11.90 -2.13 3.26
C SER A 13 11.60 -2.86 4.56
N PHE A 14 12.62 -3.39 5.24
CA PHE A 14 12.40 -4.09 6.51
C PHE A 14 11.58 -3.24 7.50
N ALA A 15 11.96 -1.97 7.71
CA ALA A 15 11.27 -1.07 8.62
C ALA A 15 9.82 -0.80 8.18
N ALA A 16 9.58 -0.59 6.88
CA ALA A 16 8.25 -0.38 6.33
C ALA A 16 7.35 -1.61 6.53
N LEU A 17 7.90 -2.80 6.32
CA LEU A 17 7.17 -4.06 6.42
C LEU A 17 6.83 -4.41 7.87
N VAL A 18 7.77 -4.22 8.80
CA VAL A 18 7.50 -4.38 10.24
C VAL A 18 6.44 -3.39 10.72
N ALA A 19 6.50 -2.13 10.26
CA ALA A 19 5.48 -1.13 10.59
C ALA A 19 4.11 -1.49 10.01
N ALA A 20 4.08 -2.00 8.77
CA ALA A 20 2.85 -2.50 8.16
C ALA A 20 2.28 -3.68 8.95
N GLU A 21 3.09 -4.68 9.32
CA GLU A 21 2.64 -5.84 10.09
C GLU A 21 2.05 -5.48 11.45
N GLY A 22 2.61 -4.46 12.11
CA GLY A 22 2.07 -3.94 13.37
C GLY A 22 0.64 -3.41 13.25
N GLU A 23 0.18 -3.08 12.04
CA GLU A 23 -1.15 -2.54 11.79
C GLU A 23 -2.07 -3.50 11.03
N VAL A 24 -1.58 -4.18 9.99
CA VAL A 24 -2.40 -5.04 9.11
C VAL A 24 -2.30 -6.53 9.48
N GLY A 25 -1.50 -6.85 10.49
CA GLY A 25 -1.18 -8.22 10.89
C GLY A 25 -0.13 -8.87 9.97
N PRO A 26 0.09 -10.19 10.11
CA PRO A 26 1.16 -10.90 9.42
C PRO A 26 1.10 -10.75 7.89
N LEU A 27 2.23 -10.51 7.23
CA LEU A 27 2.27 -10.28 5.77
C LEU A 27 1.72 -11.46 4.96
N PHE A 28 1.96 -12.70 5.39
CA PHE A 28 1.41 -13.88 4.71
C PHE A 28 -0.13 -13.89 4.76
N ALA A 29 -0.72 -13.59 5.91
CA ALA A 29 -2.16 -13.51 6.05
C ALA A 29 -2.75 -12.35 5.22
N LEU A 30 -2.03 -11.23 5.11
CA LEU A 30 -2.41 -10.11 4.24
C LEU A 30 -2.43 -10.51 2.76
N VAL A 31 -1.38 -11.22 2.31
CA VAL A 31 -1.25 -11.73 0.94
C VAL A 31 -2.37 -12.71 0.61
N GLU A 32 -2.68 -13.65 1.51
CA GLU A 32 -3.79 -14.59 1.36
C GLU A 32 -5.13 -13.85 1.20
N ARG A 33 -5.43 -12.88 2.08
CA ARG A 33 -6.63 -12.05 1.97
C ARG A 33 -6.70 -11.31 0.63
N ALA A 34 -5.57 -10.78 0.15
CA ALA A 34 -5.51 -10.12 -1.15
C ALA A 34 -5.79 -11.09 -2.32
N ALA A 35 -5.21 -12.29 -2.29
CA ALA A 35 -5.43 -13.32 -3.31
C ALA A 35 -6.90 -13.78 -3.36
N GLU A 36 -7.56 -13.81 -2.20
CA GLU A 36 -8.97 -14.21 -2.08
C GLU A 36 -9.96 -13.05 -2.32
N GLY A 37 -9.48 -11.84 -2.63
CA GLY A 37 -10.34 -10.66 -2.81
C GLY A 37 -11.00 -10.16 -1.52
N ARG A 38 -10.44 -10.51 -0.36
CA ARG A 38 -10.92 -10.13 0.98
C ARG A 38 -10.14 -8.98 1.61
N LEU A 39 -9.21 -8.37 0.87
CA LEU A 39 -8.42 -7.24 1.36
C LEU A 39 -9.33 -6.02 1.55
N SER A 40 -9.37 -5.48 2.75
CA SER A 40 -10.11 -4.25 3.04
C SER A 40 -9.39 -3.02 2.47
N LEU A 41 -10.16 -1.95 2.26
CA LEU A 41 -9.60 -0.65 1.84
C LEU A 41 -8.60 -0.11 2.87
N GLY A 42 -8.88 -0.31 4.17
CA GLY A 42 -8.00 0.13 5.26
C GLY A 42 -6.64 -0.56 5.22
N GLU A 43 -6.61 -1.88 4.98
CA GLU A 43 -5.36 -2.64 4.84
C GLU A 43 -4.55 -2.23 3.61
N LEU A 44 -5.23 -1.98 2.49
CA LEU A 44 -4.57 -1.49 1.27
C LEU A 44 -3.91 -0.13 1.52
N VAL A 45 -4.64 0.81 2.12
CA VAL A 45 -4.13 2.16 2.44
C VAL A 45 -3.00 2.08 3.47
N ALA A 46 -3.13 1.23 4.50
CA ALA A 46 -2.07 1.02 5.50
C ALA A 46 -0.78 0.50 4.86
N LEU A 47 -0.88 -0.52 3.99
CA LEU A 47 0.28 -1.07 3.29
C LEU A 47 0.96 -0.01 2.41
N PHE A 48 0.17 0.75 1.64
CA PHE A 48 0.70 1.84 0.80
C PHE A 48 1.32 2.95 1.64
N TRP A 49 0.69 3.29 2.77
CA TRP A 49 1.21 4.29 3.69
C TRP A 49 2.59 3.87 4.19
N HIS A 50 2.72 2.68 4.77
CA HIS A 50 4.00 2.23 5.33
C HIS A 50 5.08 2.01 4.27
N CYS A 51 4.71 1.60 3.05
CA CYS A 51 5.64 1.42 1.95
C CYS A 51 5.97 2.71 1.18
N ARG A 52 5.43 3.88 1.54
CA ARG A 52 5.75 5.13 0.83
C ARG A 52 7.24 5.46 0.92
N PHE A 53 7.83 5.86 -0.19
CA PHE A 53 9.25 6.20 -0.26
C PHE A 53 9.41 7.64 -0.76
N ASP A 54 10.18 8.43 -0.02
CA ASP A 54 10.48 9.83 -0.33
C ASP A 54 9.20 10.63 -0.66
N ALA A 55 8.15 10.37 0.13
CA ALA A 55 6.86 11.01 -0.07
C ALA A 55 6.97 12.49 0.30
N PRO A 56 6.47 13.41 -0.54
CA PRO A 56 6.53 14.84 -0.21
C PRO A 56 5.72 15.15 1.05
N GLU A 57 6.07 16.23 1.75
CA GLU A 57 5.45 16.61 3.03
C GLU A 57 3.92 16.79 2.94
N GLY A 58 3.40 17.15 1.75
CA GLY A 58 1.97 17.30 1.50
C GLY A 58 1.19 15.99 1.47
N VAL A 59 1.85 14.83 1.42
CA VAL A 59 1.20 13.51 1.41
C VAL A 59 0.89 13.07 2.84
N THR A 60 -0.37 13.25 3.25
CA THR A 60 -0.90 12.69 4.50
C THR A 60 -1.61 11.36 4.25
N ARG A 61 -1.88 10.63 5.33
CA ARG A 61 -2.55 9.33 5.25
C ARG A 61 -3.98 9.47 4.77
N GLU A 62 -4.65 10.52 5.22
CA GLU A 62 -6.00 10.88 4.80
C GLU A 62 -6.02 11.19 3.31
N ARG A 63 -5.07 12.00 2.82
CA ARG A 63 -4.94 12.33 1.39
C ARG A 63 -4.65 11.10 0.54
N LEU A 64 -3.84 10.17 1.03
CA LEU A 64 -3.62 8.89 0.37
C LEU A 64 -4.92 8.07 0.28
N GLY A 65 -5.68 7.97 1.37
CA GLY A 65 -6.96 7.28 1.40
C GLY A 65 -7.96 7.87 0.40
N GLU A 66 -8.13 9.19 0.42
CA GLU A 66 -8.99 9.91 -0.53
C GLU A 66 -8.53 9.71 -1.98
N ALA A 67 -7.23 9.72 -2.24
CA ALA A 67 -6.70 9.47 -3.58
C ALA A 67 -6.98 8.03 -4.06
N VAL A 68 -6.91 7.03 -3.17
CA VAL A 68 -7.28 5.65 -3.50
C VAL A 68 -8.77 5.55 -3.83
N VAL A 69 -9.63 6.20 -3.04
CA VAL A 69 -11.09 6.23 -3.28
C VAL A 69 -11.40 6.92 -4.61
N ALA A 70 -10.81 8.08 -4.87
CA ALA A 70 -11.01 8.84 -6.09
C ALA A 70 -10.50 8.12 -7.36
N ALA A 71 -9.40 7.38 -7.25
CA ALA A 71 -8.88 6.55 -8.35
C ALA A 71 -9.74 5.29 -8.58
N GLY A 72 -10.35 4.75 -7.52
CA GLY A 72 -11.10 3.50 -7.54
C GLY A 72 -10.20 2.26 -7.47
N LEU A 73 -10.74 1.16 -6.92
CA LEU A 73 -9.98 -0.08 -6.67
C LEU A 73 -9.33 -0.64 -7.93
N ALA A 74 -10.06 -0.64 -9.06
CA ALA A 74 -9.54 -1.14 -10.33
C ALA A 74 -8.23 -0.46 -10.79
N GLN A 75 -8.06 0.83 -10.48
CA GLN A 75 -6.86 1.59 -10.85
C GLN A 75 -5.69 1.37 -9.88
N VAL A 76 -5.96 1.05 -8.61
CA VAL A 76 -4.92 0.82 -7.61
C VAL A 76 -4.48 -0.65 -7.50
N THR A 77 -5.32 -1.60 -7.90
CA THR A 77 -5.00 -3.04 -7.89
C THR A 77 -3.70 -3.39 -8.62
N PRO A 78 -3.36 -2.81 -9.80
CA PRO A 78 -2.08 -3.08 -10.45
C PRO A 78 -0.87 -2.68 -9.59
N VAL A 79 -0.96 -1.56 -8.86
CA VAL A 79 0.09 -1.09 -7.94
C VAL A 79 0.21 -2.05 -6.75
N LEU A 80 -0.92 -2.46 -6.17
CA LEU A 80 -0.97 -3.44 -5.10
C LEU A 80 -0.32 -4.76 -5.52
N ARG A 81 -0.65 -5.26 -6.72
CA ARG A 81 -0.09 -6.51 -7.24
C ARG A 81 1.44 -6.47 -7.32
N VAL A 82 2.00 -5.38 -7.85
CA VAL A 82 3.45 -5.20 -7.95
C VAL A 82 4.08 -5.18 -6.55
N LEU A 83 3.48 -4.46 -5.60
CA LEU A 83 4.00 -4.38 -4.25
C LEU A 83 3.97 -5.74 -3.53
N LEU A 84 2.88 -6.50 -3.63
CA LEU A 84 2.81 -7.84 -3.04
C LEU A 84 3.84 -8.79 -3.66
N GLN A 85 4.07 -8.71 -4.97
CA GLN A 85 5.12 -9.48 -5.64
C GLN A 85 6.52 -9.11 -5.12
N GLN A 86 6.80 -7.83 -4.90
CA GLN A 86 8.08 -7.38 -4.32
C GLN A 86 8.29 -7.91 -2.91
N ILE A 87 7.24 -7.88 -2.08
CA ILE A 87 7.27 -8.41 -0.71
C ILE A 87 7.58 -9.91 -0.71
N LEU A 88 6.88 -10.68 -1.56
CA LEU A 88 7.06 -12.14 -1.64
C LEU A 88 8.42 -12.54 -2.24
N ALA A 89 8.93 -11.76 -3.20
CA ALA A 89 10.19 -12.05 -3.89
C ALA A 89 11.42 -11.42 -3.22
N GLY A 90 11.24 -10.56 -2.22
CA GLY A 90 12.34 -9.90 -1.50
C GLY A 90 13.15 -8.90 -2.33
N ARG A 91 12.50 -8.08 -3.17
CA ARG A 91 13.14 -7.18 -4.15
C ARG A 91 12.54 -5.78 -4.21
#